data_AF-A0A834DXX1-F1
#
_entry.id   AF-A0A834DXX1-F1
#
_cell.length_a   1.000
_cell.length_b   1.000
_cell.length_c   1.000
_cell.angle_alpha   90.00
_cell.angle_beta   90.00
_cell.angle_gamma   90.00
#
_symmetry.space_group_name_H-M   'P 1'
#
loop_
_entity.id
_entity.type
_entity.pdbx_description
1 polymer ?
#
loop_
_entity_poly.entity_id
_entity_poly.type
_entity_poly.pdbx_seq_one_letter_code
_entity_poly.pdbx_strand_id
1 'polypeptide(L)'
;MAAGSAPKAEAGLEEPLKQEQISHTKFSVDDEWNLQQERMYKMHRGHESMHVEMILIFFSTLIVAQIVLVQWRQRHGRSYNLVTLLQMWVVPLYFTIKLYWWRFLSMWGMFSVITSYILFRATRKPLSGRTPRLVYKWFLLIYKLSYAFGVVGYLAIIFTMSGLHLLFKVKARDSMDFGIVSLFYGLYYGIMGRDFAEICSEYMASTIGFYSVSGMPTRSLADSICAVCGQKTIVELGEEGLIEDTYQLSCNHMYPFHGKPFGL
;
A
#
# COMPACT_ATOMS: atom_id res chain seq x y z
N MET A 1 -32.53 68.62 -71.97
CA MET A 1 -32.52 67.62 -73.06
C MET A 1 -31.13 66.97 -73.10
N ALA A 2 -31.08 65.73 -73.57
CA ALA A 2 -30.12 64.66 -73.29
C ALA A 2 -28.63 64.81 -73.72
N ALA A 3 -27.88 63.76 -73.34
CA ALA A 3 -26.55 63.27 -73.79
C ALA A 3 -25.33 63.83 -73.02
N GLY A 4 -24.35 63.05 -72.55
CA GLY A 4 -24.04 61.62 -72.69
C GLY A 4 -22.56 61.35 -72.35
N SER A 5 -22.24 60.06 -72.23
CA SER A 5 -20.91 59.39 -72.33
C SER A 5 -19.88 59.45 -71.19
N ALA A 6 -19.52 58.25 -70.74
CA ALA A 6 -18.29 57.87 -70.02
C ALA A 6 -17.08 57.75 -70.98
N PRO A 7 -15.84 57.62 -70.46
CA PRO A 7 -15.14 56.31 -70.51
C PRO A 7 -14.40 55.98 -69.18
N LYS A 8 -14.28 54.72 -68.68
CA LYS A 8 -13.38 53.58 -69.06
C LYS A 8 -11.90 54.01 -69.17
N ALA A 9 -10.88 53.32 -68.65
CA ALA A 9 -10.68 52.05 -67.95
C ALA A 9 -9.19 51.99 -67.52
N GLU A 10 -8.85 51.31 -66.41
CA GLU A 10 -7.54 50.66 -66.21
C GLU A 10 -7.66 49.63 -65.08
N ALA A 11 -7.99 48.39 -65.43
CA ALA A 11 -7.95 47.22 -64.57
C ALA A 11 -7.73 46.01 -65.48
N GLY A 12 -6.51 45.48 -65.56
CA GLY A 12 -6.26 44.37 -66.48
C GLY A 12 -4.87 43.76 -66.55
N LEU A 13 -3.89 44.10 -65.69
CA LEU A 13 -2.54 43.53 -65.85
C LEU A 13 -1.82 43.05 -64.57
N GLU A 14 -2.47 43.03 -63.40
CA GLU A 14 -1.82 42.54 -62.16
C GLU A 14 -2.36 41.16 -61.66
N GLU A 15 -3.47 40.67 -62.17
CA GLU A 15 -4.13 39.46 -61.64
C GLU A 15 -3.45 38.12 -61.95
N PRO A 16 -2.91 37.82 -63.16
CA PRO A 16 -2.42 36.48 -63.45
C PRO A 16 -1.11 36.15 -62.73
N LEU A 17 -0.18 37.11 -62.62
CA LEU A 17 1.12 36.89 -61.95
C LEU A 17 0.95 36.69 -60.44
N LYS A 18 0.02 37.43 -59.82
CA LYS A 18 -0.21 37.39 -58.38
C LYS A 18 -0.97 36.12 -57.98
N GLN A 19 -1.93 35.67 -58.79
CA GLN A 19 -2.64 34.41 -58.54
C GLN A 19 -1.72 33.19 -58.73
N GLU A 20 -0.86 33.21 -59.76
CA GLU A 20 0.12 32.14 -60.02
C GLU A 20 1.25 32.12 -58.98
N GLN A 21 1.74 33.29 -58.55
CA GLN A 21 2.69 33.36 -57.43
C GLN A 21 2.05 32.94 -56.11
N ILE A 22 0.81 33.33 -55.80
CA ILE A 22 0.13 32.92 -54.55
C ILE A 22 -0.17 31.41 -54.57
N SER A 23 -0.57 30.84 -55.72
CA SER A 23 -0.80 29.39 -55.83
C SER A 23 0.50 28.60 -55.74
N HIS A 24 1.58 29.02 -56.42
CA HIS A 24 2.90 28.40 -56.31
C HIS A 24 3.50 28.54 -54.91
N THR A 25 3.33 29.69 -54.25
CA THR A 25 3.85 29.92 -52.89
C THR A 25 3.05 29.10 -51.86
N LYS A 26 1.73 28.98 -52.02
CA LYS A 26 0.89 28.17 -51.13
C LYS A 26 1.18 26.67 -51.30
N PHE A 27 1.32 26.20 -52.54
CA PHE A 27 1.73 24.83 -52.84
C PHE A 27 3.15 24.52 -52.30
N SER A 28 4.09 25.46 -52.44
CA SER A 28 5.46 25.33 -51.91
C SER A 28 5.52 25.29 -50.37
N VAL A 29 4.70 26.09 -49.67
CA VAL A 29 4.67 26.11 -48.20
C VAL A 29 3.98 24.86 -47.64
N ASP A 30 2.91 24.39 -48.28
CA ASP A 30 2.23 23.15 -47.92
C ASP A 30 3.15 21.93 -48.19
N ASP A 31 3.92 21.94 -49.28
CA ASP A 31 4.90 20.90 -49.60
C ASP A 31 6.07 20.89 -48.61
N GLU A 32 6.59 22.05 -48.22
CA GLU A 32 7.61 22.17 -47.17
C GLU A 32 7.08 21.66 -45.82
N TRP A 33 5.84 22.03 -45.45
CA TRP A 33 5.19 21.53 -44.25
C TRP A 33 5.00 20.01 -44.28
N ASN A 34 4.53 19.45 -45.40
CA ASN A 34 4.36 18.02 -45.60
C ASN A 34 5.69 17.26 -45.54
N LEU A 35 6.74 17.78 -46.17
CA LEU A 35 8.10 17.24 -46.12
C LEU A 35 8.68 17.28 -44.71
N GLN A 36 8.43 18.35 -43.97
CA GLN A 36 8.90 18.53 -42.60
C GLN A 36 8.14 17.62 -41.63
N GLN A 37 6.84 17.42 -41.86
CA GLN A 37 6.00 16.48 -41.12
C GLN A 37 6.39 15.02 -41.42
N GLU A 38 6.68 14.68 -42.67
CA GLU A 38 7.24 13.37 -43.03
C GLU A 38 8.62 13.13 -42.41
N ARG A 39 9.50 14.14 -42.38
CA ARG A 39 10.83 14.03 -41.78
C ARG A 39 10.74 13.86 -40.26
N MET A 40 9.83 14.58 -39.61
CA MET A 40 9.48 14.40 -38.20
C MET A 40 8.92 12.99 -37.93
N TYR A 41 8.01 12.49 -38.78
CA TYR A 41 7.46 11.13 -38.68
C TYR A 41 8.54 10.07 -38.88
N LYS A 42 9.43 10.21 -39.86
CA LYS A 42 10.53 9.27 -40.12
C LYS A 42 11.54 9.24 -38.98
N MET A 43 11.85 10.39 -38.36
CA MET A 43 12.70 10.47 -37.16
C MET A 43 12.04 9.83 -35.92
N HIS A 44 10.72 9.99 -35.75
CA HIS A 44 10.00 9.40 -34.62
C HIS A 44 9.69 7.91 -34.81
N ARG A 45 9.54 7.40 -36.04
CA ARG A 45 9.21 5.99 -36.31
C ARG A 45 10.21 5.00 -35.71
N GLY A 46 11.50 5.33 -35.74
CA GLY A 46 12.56 4.49 -35.15
C GLY A 46 12.60 4.55 -33.62
N HIS A 47 12.33 5.73 -33.05
CA HIS A 47 12.32 5.95 -31.61
C HIS A 47 11.02 5.42 -30.95
N GLU A 48 9.88 5.55 -31.61
CA GLU A 48 8.59 4.99 -31.20
C GLU A 48 8.61 3.47 -31.23
N SER A 49 9.23 2.86 -32.24
CA SER A 49 9.39 1.40 -32.28
C SER A 49 10.19 0.88 -31.09
N MET A 50 11.26 1.59 -30.67
CA MET A 50 12.06 1.22 -29.50
C MET A 50 11.30 1.43 -28.18
N HIS A 51 10.55 2.52 -28.05
CA HIS A 51 9.70 2.74 -26.87
C HIS A 51 8.60 1.68 -26.76
N VAL A 52 7.95 1.34 -27.86
CA VAL A 52 6.91 0.31 -27.91
C VAL A 52 7.49 -1.06 -27.55
N GLU A 53 8.70 -1.38 -28.00
CA GLU A 53 9.39 -2.63 -27.65
C GLU A 53 9.72 -2.69 -26.14
N MET A 54 10.29 -1.63 -25.56
CA MET A 54 10.57 -1.56 -24.13
C MET A 54 9.28 -1.66 -23.29
N ILE A 55 8.22 -1.00 -23.73
CA ILE A 55 6.90 -1.03 -23.07
C ILE A 55 6.29 -2.44 -23.16
N LEU A 56 6.36 -3.10 -24.32
CA LEU A 56 5.85 -4.46 -24.51
C LEU A 56 6.59 -5.47 -23.63
N ILE A 57 7.93 -5.40 -23.60
CA ILE A 57 8.74 -6.26 -22.74
C ILE A 57 8.36 -5.99 -21.27
N PHE A 58 8.28 -4.72 -20.86
CA PHE A 58 7.88 -4.36 -19.51
C PHE A 58 6.50 -4.93 -19.14
N PHE A 59 5.46 -4.70 -19.94
CA PHE A 59 4.13 -5.25 -19.68
C PHE A 59 4.12 -6.78 -19.66
N SER A 60 4.83 -7.42 -20.59
CA SER A 60 4.93 -8.89 -20.60
C SER A 60 5.59 -9.41 -19.31
N THR A 61 6.67 -8.79 -18.86
CA THR A 61 7.34 -9.15 -17.60
C THR A 61 6.46 -8.90 -16.38
N LEU A 62 5.69 -7.81 -16.36
CA LEU A 62 4.75 -7.53 -15.28
C LEU A 62 3.64 -8.59 -15.22
N ILE A 63 3.04 -8.95 -16.37
CA ILE A 63 1.99 -9.97 -16.42
C ILE A 63 2.54 -11.32 -15.95
N VAL A 64 3.70 -11.74 -16.46
CA VAL A 64 4.34 -13.00 -16.04
C VAL A 64 4.66 -12.97 -14.54
N ALA A 65 5.24 -11.88 -14.04
CA ALA A 65 5.53 -11.72 -12.61
C ALA A 65 4.27 -11.83 -11.75
N GLN A 66 3.16 -11.20 -12.16
CA GLN A 66 1.90 -11.29 -11.43
C GLN A 66 1.33 -12.70 -11.40
N ILE A 67 1.36 -13.42 -12.54
CA ILE A 67 0.92 -14.83 -12.60
C ILE A 67 1.78 -15.69 -11.66
N VAL A 68 3.11 -15.52 -11.70
CA VAL A 68 4.03 -16.25 -10.82
C VAL A 68 3.75 -15.96 -9.36
N LEU A 69 3.55 -14.70 -8.97
CA LEU A 69 3.25 -14.31 -7.59
C LEU A 69 1.92 -14.91 -7.11
N VAL A 70 0.87 -14.85 -7.91
CA VAL A 70 -0.43 -15.44 -7.57
C VAL A 70 -0.33 -16.96 -7.43
N GLN A 71 0.32 -17.63 -8.38
CA GLN A 71 0.51 -19.08 -8.35
C GLN A 71 1.37 -19.50 -7.15
N TRP A 72 2.39 -18.71 -6.83
CA TRP A 72 3.25 -18.95 -5.69
C TRP A 72 2.51 -18.78 -4.36
N ARG A 73 1.70 -17.73 -4.23
CA ARG A 73 0.83 -17.52 -3.07
C ARG A 73 -0.15 -18.68 -2.88
N GLN A 74 -0.73 -19.20 -3.96
CA GLN A 74 -1.68 -20.32 -3.90
C GLN A 74 -1.01 -21.66 -3.52
N ARG A 75 0.17 -21.95 -4.08
CA ARG A 75 0.86 -23.24 -3.85
C ARG A 75 1.69 -23.25 -2.56
N HIS A 76 2.33 -22.14 -2.22
CA HIS A 76 3.23 -22.01 -1.08
C HIS A 76 3.00 -20.69 -0.32
N GLY A 77 1.79 -20.49 0.21
CA GLY A 77 1.42 -19.29 0.97
C GLY A 77 2.39 -18.93 2.10
N ARG A 78 2.94 -19.92 2.80
CA ARG A 78 3.92 -19.71 3.88
C ARG A 78 5.25 -19.13 3.40
N SER A 79 5.75 -19.61 2.26
CA SER A 79 6.99 -19.10 1.65
C SER A 79 6.76 -17.71 1.05
N TYR A 80 5.60 -17.50 0.41
CA TYR A 80 5.20 -16.20 -0.11
C TYR A 80 5.15 -15.16 1.02
N ASN A 81 4.41 -15.43 2.10
CA ASN A 81 4.29 -14.53 3.24
C ASN A 81 5.65 -14.21 3.91
N LEU A 82 6.55 -15.19 4.02
CA LEU A 82 7.90 -14.95 4.54
C LEU A 82 8.73 -14.06 3.63
N VAL A 83 8.72 -14.30 2.32
CA VAL A 83 9.52 -13.51 1.38
C VAL A 83 8.97 -12.09 1.25
N THR A 84 7.66 -11.90 1.18
CA THR A 84 7.06 -10.56 1.15
C THR A 84 7.34 -9.81 2.44
N LEU A 85 7.29 -10.49 3.59
CA LEU A 85 7.66 -9.89 4.88
C LEU A 85 9.13 -9.48 4.91
N LEU A 86 10.05 -10.34 4.46
CA LEU A 86 11.47 -10.02 4.37
C LEU A 86 11.72 -8.84 3.43
N GLN A 87 11.07 -8.84 2.28
CA GLN A 87 11.15 -7.74 1.31
C GLN A 87 10.67 -6.42 1.94
N MET A 88 9.51 -6.43 2.59
CA MET A 88 8.97 -5.24 3.25
C MET A 88 9.83 -4.79 4.44
N TRP A 89 10.52 -5.71 5.12
CA TRP A 89 11.42 -5.42 6.24
C TRP A 89 12.75 -4.81 5.78
N VAL A 90 13.34 -5.33 4.69
CA VAL A 90 14.68 -4.94 4.18
C VAL A 90 14.65 -3.68 3.32
N VAL A 91 13.60 -3.46 2.53
CA VAL A 91 13.55 -2.33 1.58
C VAL A 91 13.66 -0.96 2.29
N PRO A 92 12.83 -0.64 3.30
CA PRO A 92 12.93 0.65 4.01
C PRO A 92 14.24 0.80 4.79
N LEU A 93 14.80 -0.30 5.28
CA LEU A 93 16.12 -0.31 5.90
C LEU A 93 17.22 0.13 4.93
N TYR A 94 17.24 -0.45 3.74
CA TYR A 94 18.27 -0.17 2.75
C TYR A 94 18.30 1.33 2.42
N PHE A 95 17.12 1.92 2.19
CA PHE A 95 16.99 3.36 1.94
C PHE A 95 17.38 4.20 3.16
N THR A 96 16.97 3.82 4.37
CA THR A 96 17.24 4.62 5.58
C THR A 96 18.72 4.60 5.99
N ILE A 97 19.43 3.49 5.73
CA ILE A 97 20.90 3.41 5.89
C ILE A 97 21.60 4.31 4.88
N LYS A 98 21.18 4.28 3.60
CA LYS A 98 21.75 5.15 2.56
C LYS A 98 21.52 6.63 2.82
N LEU A 99 20.38 6.98 3.43
CA LEU A 99 20.00 8.36 3.77
C LEU A 99 20.46 8.80 5.17
N TYR A 100 21.22 7.97 5.90
CA TYR A 100 21.71 8.24 7.27
C TYR A 100 20.62 8.66 8.27
N TRP A 101 19.42 8.08 8.14
CA TRP A 101 18.28 8.45 8.98
C TRP A 101 18.29 7.70 10.33
N TRP A 102 19.14 8.15 11.25
CA TRP A 102 19.40 7.49 12.54
C TRP A 102 18.16 7.27 13.42
N ARG A 103 17.19 8.19 13.38
CA ARG A 103 15.95 8.08 14.16
C ARG A 103 15.13 6.86 13.76
N PHE A 104 14.98 6.65 12.45
CA PHE A 104 14.28 5.47 11.91
C PHE A 104 15.05 4.20 12.24
N LEU A 105 16.36 4.20 12.03
CA LEU A 105 17.21 3.03 12.29
C LEU A 105 17.14 2.56 13.75
N SER A 106 17.14 3.50 14.70
CA SER A 106 17.00 3.20 16.13
C SER A 106 15.64 2.57 16.47
N MET A 107 14.55 3.20 16.03
CA MET A 107 13.18 2.69 16.26
C MET A 107 12.97 1.32 15.60
N TRP A 108 13.48 1.15 14.39
CA TRP A 108 13.45 -0.10 13.65
C TRP A 108 14.25 -1.21 14.34
N GLY A 109 15.43 -0.88 14.87
CA GLY A 109 16.27 -1.83 15.59
C GLY A 109 15.58 -2.32 16.87
N MET A 110 15.04 -1.40 17.66
CA MET A 110 14.28 -1.74 18.86
C MET A 110 13.06 -2.61 18.54
N PHE A 111 12.27 -2.22 17.54
CA PHE A 111 11.11 -3.00 17.10
C PHE A 111 11.51 -4.42 16.66
N SER A 112 12.59 -4.54 15.89
CA SER A 112 13.07 -5.82 15.36
C SER A 112 13.59 -6.73 16.47
N VAL A 113 14.32 -6.20 17.46
CA VAL A 113 14.79 -6.97 18.62
C VAL A 113 13.62 -7.50 19.44
N ILE A 114 12.65 -6.64 19.78
CA ILE A 114 11.49 -7.04 20.59
C ILE A 114 10.61 -8.05 19.83
N THR A 115 10.34 -7.79 18.55
CA THR A 115 9.52 -8.69 17.71
C THR A 115 10.21 -10.04 17.51
N SER A 116 11.54 -10.06 17.34
CA SER A 116 12.33 -11.31 17.27
C SER A 116 12.28 -12.08 18.59
N TYR A 117 12.38 -11.40 19.73
CA TYR A 117 12.24 -12.04 21.04
C TYR A 117 10.86 -12.69 21.22
N ILE A 118 9.80 -12.00 20.81
CA ILE A 118 8.42 -12.50 20.91
C ILE A 118 8.19 -13.67 19.95
N LEU A 119 8.69 -13.57 18.71
CA LEU A 119 8.64 -14.66 17.73
C LEU A 119 9.42 -15.88 18.21
N PHE A 120 10.59 -15.67 18.83
CA PHE A 120 11.35 -16.76 19.45
C PHE A 120 10.54 -17.43 20.56
N ARG A 121 9.90 -16.67 21.45
CA ARG A 121 9.03 -17.23 22.49
C ARG A 121 7.83 -17.98 21.89
N ALA A 122 7.23 -17.47 20.82
CA ALA A 122 6.08 -18.09 20.14
C ALA A 122 6.42 -19.39 19.38
N THR A 123 7.65 -19.54 18.90
CA THR A 123 8.10 -20.70 18.09
C THR A 123 8.71 -21.83 18.92
N ARG A 124 9.00 -21.61 20.21
CA ARG A 124 9.59 -22.63 21.09
C ARG A 124 8.56 -23.69 21.51
N LYS A 125 8.98 -24.96 21.48
CA LYS A 125 8.21 -26.12 21.94
C LYS A 125 8.74 -26.64 23.29
N PRO A 126 7.90 -27.02 24.26
CA PRO A 126 6.44 -26.81 24.31
C PRO A 126 6.08 -25.33 24.57
N LEU A 127 4.95 -24.88 24.04
CA LEU A 127 4.46 -23.51 24.27
C LEU A 127 4.02 -23.33 25.73
N SER A 128 4.60 -22.33 26.41
CA SER A 128 4.13 -21.95 27.75
C SER A 128 2.81 -21.20 27.66
N GLY A 129 1.84 -21.51 28.54
CA GLY A 129 0.49 -20.92 28.53
C GLY A 129 0.45 -19.38 28.69
N ARG A 130 1.50 -18.73 29.22
CA ARG A 130 1.56 -17.24 29.27
C ARG A 130 1.99 -16.60 27.95
N THR A 131 2.53 -17.39 27.01
CA THR A 131 3.14 -16.89 25.77
C THR A 131 2.12 -16.27 24.82
N PRO A 132 0.95 -16.89 24.53
CA PRO A 132 -0.04 -16.29 23.65
C PRO A 132 -0.49 -14.91 24.15
N ARG A 133 -0.76 -14.78 25.46
CA ARG A 133 -1.15 -13.50 26.06
C ARG A 133 -0.10 -12.40 25.86
N LEU A 134 1.19 -12.74 26.01
CA LEU A 134 2.28 -11.78 25.78
C LEU A 134 2.34 -11.34 24.30
N VAL A 135 2.24 -12.30 23.39
CA VAL A 135 2.27 -12.09 21.93
C VAL A 135 1.13 -11.18 21.51
N TYR A 136 -0.11 -11.49 21.92
CA TYR A 136 -1.28 -10.67 21.60
C TYR A 136 -1.19 -9.27 22.20
N LYS A 137 -0.75 -9.13 23.46
CA LYS A 137 -0.58 -7.82 24.10
C LYS A 137 0.43 -6.94 23.36
N TRP A 138 1.53 -7.51 22.90
CA TRP A 138 2.54 -6.77 22.12
C TRP A 138 2.00 -6.31 20.76
N PHE A 139 1.41 -7.22 19.98
CA PHE A 139 0.89 -6.86 18.66
C PHE A 139 -0.29 -5.89 18.77
N LEU A 140 -1.11 -5.99 19.82
CA LEU A 140 -2.16 -5.01 20.10
C LEU A 140 -1.58 -3.63 20.44
N LEU A 141 -0.47 -3.57 21.19
CA LEU A 141 0.23 -2.32 21.47
C LEU A 141 0.77 -1.68 20.19
N ILE A 142 1.39 -2.47 19.31
CA ILE A 142 1.87 -2.00 18.00
C ILE A 142 0.70 -1.51 17.13
N TYR A 143 -0.41 -2.24 17.11
CA TYR A 143 -1.63 -1.82 16.40
C TYR A 143 -2.15 -0.47 16.92
N LYS A 144 -2.28 -0.30 18.24
CA LYS A 144 -2.77 0.96 18.85
C LYS A 144 -1.85 2.14 18.55
N LEU A 145 -0.54 1.95 18.67
CA LEU A 145 0.44 3.00 18.32
C LEU A 145 0.38 3.34 16.84
N SER A 146 0.38 2.33 15.97
CA SER A 146 0.33 2.51 14.52
C SER A 146 -0.95 3.21 14.07
N TYR A 147 -2.09 2.85 14.67
CA TYR A 147 -3.37 3.51 14.46
C TYR A 147 -3.33 4.96 14.93
N ALA A 148 -2.79 5.24 16.13
CA ALA A 148 -2.65 6.61 16.63
C ALA A 148 -1.77 7.48 15.71
N PHE A 149 -0.59 7.01 15.31
CA PHE A 149 0.27 7.72 14.35
C PHE A 149 -0.37 7.89 12.98
N GLY A 150 -1.14 6.89 12.53
CA GLY A 150 -1.91 6.98 11.28
C GLY A 150 -3.00 8.04 11.34
N VAL A 151 -3.80 8.07 12.41
CA VAL A 151 -4.84 9.08 12.62
C VAL A 151 -4.24 10.47 12.79
N VAL A 152 -3.19 10.62 13.61
CA VAL A 152 -2.48 11.89 13.80
C VAL A 152 -1.91 12.42 12.47
N GLY A 153 -1.28 11.54 11.68
CA GLY A 153 -0.73 11.93 10.39
C GLY A 153 -1.81 12.31 9.38
N TYR A 154 -2.92 11.57 9.33
CA TYR A 154 -4.08 11.89 8.49
C TYR A 154 -4.71 13.24 8.85
N LEU A 155 -4.93 13.48 10.15
CA LEU A 155 -5.43 14.76 10.65
C LEU A 155 -4.48 15.90 10.34
N ALA A 156 -3.16 15.69 10.47
CA ALA A 156 -2.15 16.69 10.13
C ALA A 156 -2.18 17.08 8.64
N ILE A 157 -2.38 16.11 7.74
CA ILE A 157 -2.52 16.37 6.29
C ILE A 157 -3.82 17.12 6.00
N ILE A 158 -4.95 16.69 6.55
CA ILE A 158 -6.23 17.42 6.37
C ILE A 158 -6.08 18.85 6.89
N PHE A 159 -5.51 19.01 8.07
CA PHE A 159 -5.30 20.32 8.68
C PHE A 159 -4.45 21.26 7.80
N THR A 160 -3.43 20.71 7.11
CA THR A 160 -2.64 21.50 6.16
C THR A 160 -3.40 21.84 4.89
N MET A 161 -4.14 20.90 4.32
CA MET A 161 -4.96 21.09 3.11
C MET A 161 -6.15 22.02 3.31
N SER A 162 -6.76 22.02 4.50
CA SER A 162 -7.89 22.89 4.85
C SER A 162 -7.49 24.35 5.13
N GLY A 163 -6.21 24.72 4.98
CA GLY A 163 -5.73 26.10 5.20
C GLY A 163 -5.72 26.55 6.66
N LEU A 164 -6.10 25.69 7.61
CA LEU A 164 -6.12 25.97 9.05
C LEU A 164 -4.71 26.23 9.62
N HIS A 165 -3.66 25.82 8.90
CA HIS A 165 -2.27 26.17 9.24
C HIS A 165 -2.02 27.69 9.29
N LEU A 166 -2.80 28.49 8.54
CA LEU A 166 -2.72 29.95 8.54
C LEU A 166 -3.17 30.57 9.87
N LEU A 167 -4.13 29.93 10.55
CA LEU A 167 -4.65 30.40 11.86
C LEU A 167 -3.63 30.16 12.99
N PHE A 168 -2.82 29.10 12.89
CA PHE A 168 -1.84 28.72 13.91
C PHE A 168 -0.42 29.22 13.63
N LYS A 169 -0.19 30.03 12.57
CA LYS A 169 1.14 30.52 12.16
C LYS A 169 2.19 29.39 11.98
N VAL A 170 1.75 28.18 11.66
CA VAL A 170 2.63 27.04 11.39
C VAL A 170 2.96 27.01 9.91
N LYS A 171 4.23 26.79 9.56
CA LYS A 171 4.65 26.67 8.17
C LYS A 171 4.02 25.42 7.55
N ALA A 172 3.26 25.59 6.47
CA ALA A 172 2.52 24.49 5.82
C ALA A 172 3.43 23.30 5.45
N ARG A 173 4.65 23.60 4.99
CA ARG A 173 5.65 22.59 4.63
C ARG A 173 6.00 21.68 5.82
N ASP A 174 6.29 22.26 6.97
CA ASP A 174 6.72 21.52 8.15
C ASP A 174 5.59 20.63 8.71
N SER A 175 4.34 21.12 8.68
CA SER A 175 3.17 20.34 9.08
C SER A 175 2.84 19.21 8.09
N MET A 176 3.04 19.44 6.80
CA MET A 176 2.84 18.42 5.76
C MET A 176 3.91 17.33 5.86
N ASP A 177 5.18 17.72 6.04
CA ASP A 177 6.29 16.79 6.27
C ASP A 177 6.05 15.94 7.53
N PHE A 178 5.61 16.56 8.62
CA PHE A 178 5.21 15.83 9.84
C PHE A 178 4.05 14.86 9.58
N GLY A 179 3.02 15.28 8.86
CA GLY A 179 1.86 14.44 8.53
C GLY A 179 2.23 13.23 7.68
N ILE A 180 3.02 13.43 6.62
CA ILE A 180 3.50 12.35 5.74
C ILE A 180 4.39 11.39 6.52
N VAL A 181 5.34 11.91 7.30
CA VAL A 181 6.23 11.07 8.10
C VAL A 181 5.43 10.26 9.12
N SER A 182 4.51 10.88 9.87
CA SER A 182 3.65 10.19 10.84
C SER A 182 2.82 9.08 10.19
N LEU A 183 2.21 9.35 9.03
CA LEU A 183 1.49 8.34 8.26
C LEU A 183 2.39 7.20 7.81
N PHE A 184 3.58 7.51 7.31
CA PHE A 184 4.55 6.49 6.89
C PHE A 184 4.92 5.57 8.06
N TYR A 185 5.22 6.13 9.22
CA TYR A 185 5.49 5.35 10.44
C TYR A 185 4.28 4.49 10.83
N GLY A 186 3.07 5.06 10.88
CA GLY A 186 1.86 4.33 11.24
C GLY A 186 1.54 3.18 10.28
N LEU A 187 1.62 3.42 8.98
CA LEU A 187 1.34 2.39 7.97
C LEU A 187 2.43 1.31 7.93
N TYR A 188 3.70 1.70 8.00
CA TYR A 188 4.81 0.75 7.95
C TYR A 188 4.78 -0.22 9.13
N TYR A 189 4.77 0.29 10.37
CA TYR A 189 4.74 -0.56 11.56
C TYR A 189 3.39 -1.27 11.73
N GLY A 190 2.30 -0.68 11.25
CA GLY A 190 0.96 -1.29 11.28
C GLY A 190 0.83 -2.50 10.37
N ILE A 191 1.26 -2.40 9.11
CA ILE A 191 1.25 -3.53 8.17
C ILE A 191 2.24 -4.60 8.65
N MET A 192 3.45 -4.20 9.02
CA MET A 192 4.48 -5.13 9.50
C MET A 192 4.03 -5.87 10.77
N GLY A 193 3.44 -5.15 11.73
CA GLY A 193 2.90 -5.75 12.95
C GLY A 193 1.77 -6.75 12.68
N ARG A 194 0.92 -6.48 11.69
CA ARG A 194 -0.14 -7.40 11.25
C ARG A 194 0.42 -8.69 10.68
N ASP A 195 1.38 -8.61 9.76
CA ASP A 195 1.96 -9.78 9.10
C ASP A 195 2.71 -10.66 10.12
N PHE A 196 3.45 -10.05 11.05
CA PHE A 196 4.08 -10.80 12.14
C PHE A 196 3.06 -11.44 13.09
N ALA A 197 1.93 -10.79 13.36
CA ALA A 197 0.87 -11.35 14.20
C ALA A 197 0.21 -12.57 13.54
N GLU A 198 -0.06 -12.51 12.23
CA GLU A 198 -0.61 -13.64 11.45
C GLU A 198 0.33 -14.85 11.52
N ILE A 199 1.62 -14.64 11.23
CA ILE A 199 2.65 -15.69 11.31
C ILE A 199 2.74 -16.26 12.73
N CYS A 200 2.79 -15.41 13.76
CA CYS A 200 2.84 -15.88 15.15
C CYS A 200 1.60 -16.70 15.52
N SER A 201 0.42 -16.28 15.07
CA SER A 201 -0.83 -16.99 15.30
C SER A 201 -0.84 -18.38 14.65
N GLU A 202 -0.38 -18.50 13.40
CA GLU A 202 -0.23 -19.80 12.72
C GLU A 202 0.75 -20.73 13.46
N TYR A 203 1.91 -20.22 13.88
CA TYR A 203 2.90 -21.02 14.64
C TYR A 203 2.36 -21.49 15.99
N MET A 204 1.70 -20.60 16.73
CA MET A 204 1.09 -20.95 18.02
C MET A 204 -0.01 -22.00 17.84
N ALA A 205 -0.92 -21.79 16.88
CA ALA A 205 -2.00 -22.75 16.57
C ALA A 205 -1.46 -24.14 16.20
N SER A 206 -0.41 -24.20 15.35
CA SER A 206 0.21 -25.47 14.95
C SER A 206 0.92 -26.20 16.10
N THR A 207 1.34 -25.49 17.14
CA THR A 207 2.08 -26.08 18.26
C THR A 207 1.18 -26.46 19.44
N ILE A 208 0.08 -25.75 19.65
CA ILE A 208 -0.90 -26.05 20.70
C ILE A 208 -1.63 -27.38 20.42
N GLY A 209 -1.79 -27.77 19.15
CA GLY A 209 -2.04 -29.18 18.78
C GLY A 209 -3.35 -29.77 19.31
N PHE A 210 -4.46 -29.03 19.27
CA PHE A 210 -5.80 -29.61 19.47
C PHE A 210 -6.28 -30.49 18.30
N TYR A 211 -5.55 -30.48 17.18
CA TYR A 211 -5.77 -31.38 16.05
C TYR A 211 -4.57 -32.32 15.89
N SER A 212 -4.73 -33.56 16.32
CA SER A 212 -3.95 -34.68 15.79
C SER A 212 -4.63 -35.13 14.48
N VAL A 213 -3.84 -35.56 13.49
CA VAL A 213 -4.35 -36.15 12.23
C VAL A 213 -5.20 -37.41 12.50
N SER A 214 -5.16 -37.94 13.73
CA SER A 214 -5.90 -39.10 14.23
C SER A 214 -7.25 -38.76 14.90
N GLY A 215 -7.73 -37.52 14.86
CA GLY A 215 -9.13 -37.17 15.17
C GLY A 215 -9.56 -37.25 16.64
N MET A 216 -8.71 -37.72 17.56
CA MET A 216 -9.03 -37.73 19.00
C MET A 216 -8.25 -36.64 19.76
N PRO A 217 -8.95 -35.65 20.35
CA PRO A 217 -8.33 -34.63 21.19
C PRO A 217 -7.84 -35.29 22.50
N THR A 218 -6.56 -35.13 22.80
CA THR A 218 -5.89 -35.76 23.96
C THR A 218 -6.10 -35.00 25.28
N ARG A 219 -6.83 -33.88 25.27
CA ARG A 219 -7.08 -33.05 26.46
C ARG A 219 -8.55 -32.61 26.49
N SER A 220 -9.28 -32.99 27.54
CA SER A 220 -10.54 -32.33 27.89
C SER A 220 -10.23 -31.00 28.57
N LEU A 221 -10.96 -29.96 28.19
CA LEU A 221 -10.79 -28.62 28.70
C LEU A 221 -11.92 -28.34 29.70
N ALA A 222 -11.58 -27.90 30.91
CA ALA A 222 -12.58 -27.48 31.89
C ALA A 222 -13.14 -26.10 31.50
N ASP A 223 -14.43 -25.85 31.79
CA ASP A 223 -15.21 -24.67 31.35
C ASP A 223 -14.58 -23.30 31.68
N SER A 224 -13.65 -23.25 32.63
CA SER A 224 -12.94 -22.02 33.06
C SER A 224 -11.55 -21.83 32.44
N ILE A 225 -11.14 -22.68 31.50
CA ILE A 225 -9.79 -22.69 30.94
C ILE A 225 -9.83 -22.30 29.47
N CYS A 226 -9.08 -21.27 29.09
CA CYS A 226 -9.01 -20.79 27.71
C CYS A 226 -8.41 -21.87 26.78
N ALA A 227 -9.10 -22.17 25.68
CA ALA A 227 -8.68 -23.16 24.69
C ALA A 227 -7.38 -22.78 23.95
N VAL A 228 -6.97 -21.51 23.95
CA VAL A 228 -5.73 -21.08 23.27
C VAL A 228 -4.54 -21.10 24.21
N CYS A 229 -4.71 -20.67 25.46
CA CYS A 229 -3.60 -20.50 26.40
C CYS A 229 -3.55 -21.51 27.56
N GLY A 230 -4.59 -22.32 27.75
CA GLY A 230 -4.66 -23.31 28.82
C GLY A 230 -4.67 -22.71 30.24
N GLN A 231 -4.94 -21.40 30.36
CA GLN A 231 -4.99 -20.68 31.62
C GLN A 231 -6.43 -20.31 31.98
N LYS A 232 -6.69 -20.10 33.28
CA LYS A 232 -8.00 -19.61 33.75
C LYS A 232 -8.37 -18.31 33.03
N THR A 233 -9.58 -18.24 32.50
CA THR A 233 -10.19 -17.01 31.98
C THR A 233 -10.33 -16.02 33.14
N ILE A 234 -9.92 -14.76 32.93
CA ILE A 234 -9.83 -13.76 34.01
C ILE A 234 -11.15 -12.96 34.13
N VAL A 235 -12.06 -13.07 33.16
CA VAL A 235 -13.32 -12.32 33.10
C VAL A 235 -14.50 -13.30 33.21
N GLU A 236 -15.34 -13.08 34.23
CA GLU A 236 -16.62 -13.81 34.42
C GLU A 236 -17.69 -13.32 33.43
N LEU A 237 -18.71 -14.17 33.21
CA LEU A 237 -19.79 -13.94 32.25
C LEU A 237 -20.41 -12.53 32.38
N GLY A 238 -20.42 -11.76 31.29
CA GLY A 238 -21.29 -10.59 31.14
C GLY A 238 -20.69 -9.22 31.46
N GLU A 239 -19.39 -9.11 31.78
CA GLU A 239 -18.70 -7.81 31.85
C GLU A 239 -17.88 -7.54 30.57
N GLU A 240 -18.03 -6.33 30.01
CA GLU A 240 -17.19 -5.85 28.89
C GLU A 240 -15.74 -5.72 29.40
N GLY A 241 -14.91 -6.71 29.07
CA GLY A 241 -13.52 -6.72 29.44
C GLY A 241 -12.73 -5.79 28.52
N LEU A 242 -11.96 -4.85 29.08
CA LEU A 242 -11.01 -4.02 28.32
C LEU A 242 -9.94 -4.85 27.53
N ILE A 243 -9.90 -6.17 27.73
CA ILE A 243 -8.83 -7.08 27.30
C ILE A 243 -9.38 -8.32 26.54
N GLU A 244 -10.43 -8.99 27.02
CA GLU A 244 -11.06 -10.16 26.36
C GLU A 244 -12.56 -10.17 26.74
N ASP A 245 -13.47 -10.19 25.76
CA ASP A 245 -14.90 -10.46 26.02
C ASP A 245 -15.12 -11.97 26.00
N THR A 246 -15.68 -12.52 27.09
CA THR A 246 -15.93 -13.95 27.21
C THR A 246 -17.35 -14.26 26.75
N TYR A 247 -17.52 -14.98 25.62
CA TYR A 247 -18.83 -15.45 25.18
C TYR A 247 -18.96 -16.95 25.45
N GLN A 248 -20.05 -17.34 26.12
CA GLN A 248 -20.38 -18.74 26.40
C GLN A 248 -21.32 -19.26 25.30
N LEU A 249 -20.89 -20.29 24.58
CA LEU A 249 -21.73 -20.98 23.59
C LEU A 249 -22.76 -21.87 24.30
N SER A 250 -23.84 -22.25 23.62
CA SER A 250 -24.89 -23.15 24.13
C SER A 250 -24.41 -24.55 24.53
N CYS A 251 -23.17 -24.90 24.20
CA CYS A 251 -22.46 -26.10 24.66
C CYS A 251 -21.62 -25.88 25.94
N ASN A 252 -21.87 -24.80 26.70
CA ASN A 252 -21.15 -24.36 27.89
C ASN A 252 -19.67 -23.97 27.72
N HIS A 253 -19.11 -24.07 26.52
CA HIS A 253 -17.73 -23.66 26.26
C HIS A 253 -17.57 -22.14 26.19
N MET A 254 -16.55 -21.62 26.87
CA MET A 254 -16.18 -20.20 26.88
C MET A 254 -15.11 -19.88 25.84
N TYR A 255 -15.35 -18.90 24.97
CA TYR A 255 -14.41 -18.43 23.95
C TYR A 255 -14.09 -16.93 24.15
N PRO A 256 -12.80 -16.51 24.08
CA PRO A 256 -12.44 -15.10 24.05
C PRO A 256 -12.68 -14.53 22.65
N PHE A 257 -13.71 -13.69 22.49
CA PHE A 257 -14.08 -13.08 21.22
C PHE A 257 -13.52 -11.64 21.12
N HIS A 258 -13.05 -11.25 19.94
CA HIS A 258 -12.65 -9.87 19.64
C HIS A 258 -13.56 -9.33 18.52
N GLY A 259 -14.65 -8.68 18.90
CA GLY A 259 -15.55 -8.00 17.97
C GLY A 259 -16.98 -7.88 18.51
N LYS A 260 -17.62 -6.73 18.31
CA LYS A 260 -19.04 -6.57 18.65
C LYS A 260 -19.88 -7.51 17.77
N PRO A 261 -20.82 -8.28 18.35
CA PRO A 261 -21.79 -9.00 17.54
C PRO A 261 -22.65 -7.99 16.77
N PHE A 262 -22.81 -8.22 15.47
CA PHE A 262 -23.89 -7.61 14.71
C PHE A 262 -25.22 -8.08 15.30
N GLY A 263 -25.99 -7.12 15.81
CA GLY A 263 -27.44 -7.14 16.04
C GLY A 263 -28.11 -8.49 16.33
N LEU A 264 -28.41 -8.70 17.61
CA LEU A 264 -29.78 -8.97 18.05
C LEU A 264 -30.36 -7.66 18.57
#